data_AF-G5LLA0-F1
#
_entry.id   AF-G5LLA0-F1
#
_cell.length_a   1.000
_cell.length_b   1.000
_cell.length_c   1.000
_cell.angle_alpha   90.00
_cell.angle_beta   90.00
_cell.angle_gamma   90.00
#
_symmetry.space_group_name_H-M   'P 1'
#
loop_
_entity.id
_entity.type
_entity.pdbx_description
1 polymer ?
#
loop_
_entity_poly.entity_id
_entity_poly.type
_entity_poly.pdbx_seq_one_letter_code
_entity_poly.pdbx_strand_id
1 'polypeptide(L)'
;MRTLEAQADWVLTEGAGGWFTPLSATLTFADWVQTEQLPVILVVGVKLGCINHAMLTALAVEQAGLPLVGWIANDIQPPGARHGEYLATLRRVIPAPLLGEIPWLGVSPSQAATGQYLDLSPLERA
;
A
#
# COMPACT_ATOMS: atom_id res chain seq x y z
N MET A 1 -10.57 6.36 -15.02
CA MET A 1 -9.32 7.11 -14.77
C MET A 1 -9.18 8.32 -15.71
N ARG A 2 -9.40 8.15 -17.03
CA ARG A 2 -9.25 9.21 -18.07
C ARG A 2 -9.84 10.60 -17.76
N THR A 3 -11.04 10.68 -17.17
CA THR A 3 -11.63 11.98 -16.81
C THR A 3 -10.84 12.73 -15.73
N LEU A 4 -10.22 12.01 -14.79
CA LEU A 4 -9.38 12.59 -13.74
C LEU A 4 -8.00 12.95 -14.28
N GLU A 5 -7.43 12.13 -15.17
CA GLU A 5 -6.16 12.42 -15.84
C GLU A 5 -6.20 13.73 -16.65
N ALA A 6 -7.37 14.11 -17.17
CA ALA A 6 -7.53 15.39 -17.85
C ALA A 6 -7.49 16.61 -16.91
N GLN A 7 -7.55 16.40 -15.60
CA GLN A 7 -7.66 17.45 -14.58
C GLN A 7 -6.54 17.42 -13.54
N ALA A 8 -5.75 16.34 -13.48
CA ALA A 8 -4.73 16.14 -12.47
C ALA A 8 -3.51 15.41 -13.05
N ASP A 9 -2.32 15.90 -12.70
CA ASP A 9 -1.04 15.27 -13.04
C ASP A 9 -0.75 14.04 -12.17
N TRP A 10 -1.39 13.96 -10.99
CA TRP A 10 -1.28 12.86 -10.04
C TRP A 10 -2.67 12.32 -9.69
N VAL A 11 -2.87 11.02 -9.94
CA VAL A 11 -4.12 10.32 -9.62
C VAL A 11 -3.80 9.11 -8.75
N LEU A 12 -4.29 9.11 -7.52
CA LEU A 12 -4.26 7.94 -6.64
C LEU A 12 -5.60 7.21 -6.73
N THR A 13 -5.56 5.91 -7.02
CA THR A 13 -6.76 5.06 -7.04
C THR A 13 -6.72 4.11 -5.85
N GLU A 14 -7.77 4.17 -5.02
CA GLU A 14 -8.00 3.21 -3.94
C GLU A 14 -8.91 2.08 -4.44
N GLY A 15 -8.57 0.83 -4.13
CA GLY A 15 -9.46 -0.32 -4.33
C GLY A 15 -10.52 -0.41 -3.22
N ALA A 16 -11.15 -1.57 -3.08
CA ALA A 16 -11.98 -1.87 -1.91
C ALA A 16 -11.54 -3.19 -1.27
N GLY A 17 -11.14 -3.16 -0.01
CA GLY A 17 -10.65 -4.36 0.69
C GLY A 17 -9.23 -4.76 0.27
N GLY A 18 -9.02 -6.04 -0.01
CA GLY A 18 -7.70 -6.60 -0.39
C GLY A 18 -7.51 -6.78 -1.89
N TRP A 19 -6.35 -7.30 -2.28
CA TRP A 19 -5.95 -7.47 -3.68
C TRP A 19 -6.95 -8.28 -4.53
N PHE A 20 -7.39 -9.43 -4.03
CA PHE A 20 -8.32 -10.33 -4.72
C PHE A 20 -9.80 -10.08 -4.37
N THR A 21 -10.18 -8.86 -3.99
CA THR A 21 -11.59 -8.55 -3.71
C THR A 21 -12.43 -8.81 -4.98
N PRO A 22 -13.48 -9.65 -4.92
CA PRO A 22 -14.34 -9.92 -6.06
C PRO A 22 -15.18 -8.71 -6.47
N LEU A 23 -15.20 -8.41 -7.77
CA LEU A 23 -16.12 -7.45 -8.40
C LEU A 23 -17.35 -8.17 -8.97
N SER A 24 -17.19 -9.43 -9.38
CA SER A 24 -18.26 -10.29 -9.86
C SER A 24 -17.91 -11.76 -9.60
N ALA A 25 -18.72 -12.68 -10.09
CA ALA A 25 -18.43 -14.12 -10.01
C ALA A 25 -17.16 -14.55 -10.77
N THR A 26 -16.67 -13.73 -11.71
CA THR A 26 -15.53 -14.07 -12.59
C THR A 26 -14.45 -13.00 -12.63
N LEU A 27 -14.59 -11.92 -11.87
CA LEU A 27 -13.65 -10.79 -11.87
C LEU A 27 -13.34 -10.34 -10.45
N THR A 28 -12.10 -9.95 -10.24
CA THR A 28 -11.55 -9.34 -9.04
C THR A 28 -11.01 -7.95 -9.34
N PHE A 29 -10.70 -7.18 -8.30
CA PHE A 29 -9.99 -5.92 -8.46
C PHE A 29 -8.61 -6.12 -9.11
N ALA A 30 -7.90 -7.20 -8.78
CA ALA A 30 -6.61 -7.51 -9.39
C ALA A 30 -6.69 -7.59 -10.92
N ASP A 31 -7.76 -8.18 -11.48
CA ASP A 31 -7.96 -8.28 -12.94
C ASP A 31 -8.08 -6.88 -13.59
N TRP A 32 -8.78 -5.96 -12.92
CA TRP A 32 -8.92 -4.58 -13.38
C TRP A 32 -7.59 -3.82 -13.29
N VAL A 33 -6.88 -3.91 -12.16
CA VAL A 33 -5.58 -3.25 -11.98
C VAL A 33 -4.56 -3.79 -13.00
N GLN A 34 -4.60 -5.09 -13.29
CA GLN A 34 -3.77 -5.70 -14.33
C GLN A 34 -4.14 -5.18 -15.72
N THR A 35 -5.42 -5.01 -16.03
CA THR A 35 -5.87 -4.46 -17.33
C THR A 35 -5.38 -3.01 -17.53
N GLU A 36 -5.44 -2.20 -16.47
CA GLU A 36 -4.99 -0.80 -16.50
C GLU A 36 -3.47 -0.63 -16.33
N GLN A 37 -2.73 -1.72 -16.06
CA GLN A 37 -1.28 -1.73 -15.84
C GLN A 37 -0.82 -0.72 -14.77
N LEU A 38 -1.61 -0.57 -13.70
CA LEU A 38 -1.31 0.45 -12.67
C LEU A 38 -0.19 -0.01 -11.73
N PRO A 39 0.77 0.88 -11.41
CA PRO A 39 1.72 0.62 -10.34
C PRO A 39 1.01 0.55 -8.98
N VAL A 40 1.49 -0.32 -8.10
CA VAL A 40 0.83 -0.63 -6.83
C VAL A 40 1.63 -0.08 -5.65
N ILE A 41 0.92 0.57 -4.71
CA ILE A 41 1.43 0.88 -3.37
C ILE A 41 0.73 -0.06 -2.37
N LEU A 42 1.50 -0.75 -1.54
CA LEU A 42 0.98 -1.61 -0.49
C LEU A 42 0.89 -0.88 0.86
N VAL A 43 -0.29 -0.79 1.47
CA VAL A 43 -0.44 -0.29 2.85
C VAL A 43 -0.43 -1.46 3.82
N VAL A 44 0.51 -1.47 4.76
CA VAL A 44 0.68 -2.52 5.77
C VAL A 44 0.29 -2.00 7.15
N GLY A 45 -0.83 -2.48 7.68
CA GLY A 45 -1.20 -2.25 9.08
C GLY A 45 -0.26 -3.04 10.01
N VAL A 46 0.54 -2.34 10.82
CA VAL A 46 1.58 -2.97 11.67
C VAL A 46 0.94 -3.68 12.86
N LYS A 47 0.79 -5.00 12.73
CA LYS A 47 0.27 -5.90 13.77
C LYS A 47 0.73 -7.34 13.55
N LEU A 48 0.46 -8.22 14.51
CA LEU A 48 0.65 -9.66 14.33
C LEU A 48 -0.05 -10.15 13.05
N GLY A 49 0.70 -10.93 12.25
CA GLY A 49 0.25 -11.44 10.95
C GLY A 49 0.57 -10.54 9.74
N CYS A 50 0.95 -9.28 9.95
CA CYS A 50 1.17 -8.35 8.83
C CYS A 50 2.33 -8.76 7.90
N ILE A 51 3.38 -9.40 8.42
CA ILE A 51 4.51 -9.89 7.61
C ILE A 51 4.02 -10.92 6.58
N ASN A 52 3.21 -11.89 7.01
CA ASN A 52 2.64 -12.90 6.12
C ASN A 52 1.75 -12.26 5.05
N HIS A 53 0.82 -11.39 5.45
CA HIS A 53 -0.07 -10.71 4.49
C HIS A 53 0.71 -9.85 3.50
N ALA A 54 1.70 -9.08 3.96
CA ALA A 54 2.51 -8.24 3.09
C ALA A 54 3.28 -9.08 2.05
N MET A 55 3.89 -10.19 2.45
CA MET A 55 4.60 -11.09 1.54
C MET A 55 3.65 -11.75 0.53
N LEU A 56 2.48 -12.23 0.98
CA LEU A 56 1.48 -12.82 0.09
C LEU A 56 0.95 -11.81 -0.93
N THR A 57 0.67 -10.57 -0.50
CA THR A 57 0.21 -9.52 -1.41
C THR A 57 1.31 -9.06 -2.36
N ALA A 58 2.54 -8.87 -1.89
CA ALA A 58 3.68 -8.49 -2.75
C ALA A 58 3.92 -9.54 -3.85
N LEU A 59 3.91 -10.83 -3.49
CA LEU A 59 4.06 -11.92 -4.45
C LEU A 59 2.90 -11.95 -5.47
N ALA A 60 1.66 -11.72 -5.03
CA ALA A 60 0.50 -11.70 -5.92
C ALA A 60 0.55 -10.53 -6.93
N VAL A 61 1.04 -9.36 -6.50
CA VAL A 61 1.26 -8.20 -7.38
C VAL A 61 2.36 -8.50 -8.40
N GLU A 62 3.49 -9.06 -7.94
CA GLU A 62 4.60 -9.45 -8.81
C GLU A 62 4.17 -10.51 -9.85
N GLN A 63 3.42 -11.53 -9.44
CA GLN A 63 2.88 -12.56 -10.33
C GLN A 63 1.87 -12.03 -11.35
N ALA A 64 1.16 -10.93 -11.02
CA ALA A 64 0.31 -10.22 -11.97
C ALA A 64 1.11 -9.42 -13.01
N GLY A 65 2.45 -9.37 -12.90
CA GLY A 65 3.33 -8.61 -13.78
C GLY A 65 3.32 -7.11 -13.52
N LEU A 66 2.87 -6.68 -12.34
CA LEU A 66 2.72 -5.27 -11.98
C LEU A 66 3.85 -4.80 -11.06
N PRO A 67 4.30 -3.54 -11.19
CA PRO A 67 5.33 -3.00 -10.32
C PRO A 67 4.75 -2.66 -8.94
N LEU A 68 5.34 -3.22 -7.89
CA LEU A 68 5.14 -2.75 -6.52
C LEU A 68 6.09 -1.58 -6.25
N VAL A 69 5.60 -0.35 -6.44
CA VAL A 69 6.44 0.86 -6.46
C VAL A 69 6.74 1.42 -5.06
N GLY A 70 6.03 0.94 -4.04
CA GLY A 70 6.30 1.31 -2.66
C GLY A 70 5.36 0.66 -1.67
N TRP A 71 5.65 0.83 -0.38
CA TRP A 71 4.75 0.44 0.68
C TRP A 71 4.75 1.45 1.83
N ILE A 72 3.65 1.50 2.58
CA ILE A 72 3.45 2.39 3.72
C ILE A 72 3.22 1.54 4.96
N ALA A 73 3.96 1.82 6.03
CA ALA A 73 3.66 1.28 7.35
C ALA A 73 2.58 2.16 8.00
N ASN A 74 1.50 1.54 8.50
CA ASN A 74 0.45 2.24 9.22
C ASN A 74 0.27 1.64 10.61
N ASP A 75 0.54 2.43 11.64
CA ASP A 75 0.36 2.02 13.03
C ASP A 75 -1.11 2.13 13.44
N ILE A 76 -1.83 1.03 13.25
CA ILE A 76 -3.27 0.92 13.53
C ILE A 76 -3.60 0.79 15.03
N GLN A 77 -2.59 0.71 15.89
CA GLN A 77 -2.69 0.59 17.33
C GLN A 77 -1.42 1.17 17.97
N PRO A 78 -1.43 1.51 19.27
CA PRO A 78 -0.21 1.94 19.96
C PRO A 78 0.95 0.95 19.74
N PRO A 79 2.17 1.43 19.46
CA PRO A 79 3.29 0.57 19.15
C PRO A 79 3.63 -0.34 20.34
N GLY A 80 3.67 -1.65 20.09
CA GLY A 80 4.11 -2.64 21.07
C GLY A 80 5.64 -2.75 21.15
N ALA A 81 6.14 -3.52 22.12
CA ALA A 81 7.58 -3.68 22.38
C ALA A 81 8.41 -4.14 21.16
N ARG A 82 7.80 -4.87 20.22
CA ARG A 82 8.47 -5.45 19.05
C ARG A 82 8.28 -4.65 17.76
N HIS A 83 7.72 -3.44 17.83
CA HIS A 83 7.38 -2.63 16.65
C HIS A 83 8.58 -2.42 15.71
N GLY A 84 9.74 -2.03 16.25
CA GLY A 84 10.96 -1.86 15.44
C GLY A 84 11.42 -3.14 14.73
N GLU A 85 11.22 -4.31 15.34
CA GLU A 85 11.58 -5.61 14.75
C GLU A 85 10.63 -6.03 13.62
N TYR A 86 9.33 -5.67 13.75
CA TYR A 86 8.36 -5.81 12.67
C TYR A 86 8.77 -4.95 11.47
N LEU A 87 9.06 -3.66 11.69
CA LEU A 87 9.48 -2.77 10.62
C LEU A 87 10.78 -3.22 9.95
N ALA A 88 11.78 -3.64 10.74
CA ALA A 88 13.02 -4.19 10.20
C ALA A 88 12.77 -5.42 9.32
N THR A 89 11.83 -6.29 9.73
CA THR A 89 11.46 -7.46 8.94
C THR A 89 10.73 -7.08 7.66
N LEU A 90 9.72 -6.20 7.74
CA LEU A 90 8.94 -5.73 6.58
C LEU A 90 9.83 -5.05 5.54
N ARG A 91 10.75 -4.17 5.96
CA ARG A 91 11.76 -3.54 5.08
C ARG A 91 12.64 -4.54 4.35
N ARG A 92 12.93 -5.69 4.97
CA ARG A 92 13.76 -6.74 4.37
C ARG A 92 13.00 -7.61 3.37
N VAL A 93 11.72 -7.88 3.63
CA VAL A 93 10.96 -8.90 2.88
C VAL A 93 10.04 -8.31 1.80
N ILE A 94 9.70 -7.03 1.86
CA ILE A 94 8.89 -6.36 0.83
C ILE A 94 9.85 -5.81 -0.23
N PRO A 95 9.75 -6.24 -1.51
CA PRO A 95 10.67 -5.83 -2.56
C PRO A 95 10.32 -4.45 -3.15
N ALA A 96 10.11 -3.45 -2.28
CA ALA A 96 9.73 -2.10 -2.67
C ALA A 96 10.19 -1.07 -1.60
N PRO A 97 10.41 0.20 -1.97
CA PRO A 97 10.81 1.22 -1.00
C PRO A 97 9.71 1.45 0.04
N LEU A 98 10.11 1.63 1.30
CA LEU A 98 9.24 2.18 2.33
C LEU A 98 9.04 3.66 2.05
N LEU A 99 7.82 4.05 1.70
CA LEU A 99 7.46 5.45 1.44
C LEU A 99 7.30 6.24 2.74
N GLY A 100 7.02 5.57 3.85
CA GLY A 100 6.85 6.23 5.13
C GLY A 100 6.09 5.39 6.15
N GLU A 101 6.07 5.91 7.37
CA GLU A 101 5.38 5.32 8.50
C GLU A 101 4.43 6.34 9.12
N ILE A 102 3.14 6.04 9.05
CA ILE A 102 2.10 6.86 9.69
C ILE A 102 1.92 6.35 11.13
N PRO A 103 2.22 7.16 12.17
CA PRO A 103 2.16 6.73 13.55
C PRO A 103 0.71 6.56 14.02
N TRP A 104 0.53 5.86 15.15
CA TRP A 104 -0.77 5.77 15.79
C TRP A 104 -1.24 7.15 16.25
N LEU A 105 -2.28 7.68 15.61
CA LEU A 105 -2.72 9.06 15.81
C LEU A 105 -3.60 9.25 17.06
N GLY A 106 -4.20 8.18 17.61
CA GLY A 106 -5.11 8.25 18.76
C GLY A 106 -6.40 9.07 18.55
N VAL A 107 -6.56 9.72 17.40
CA VAL A 107 -7.70 10.54 16.98
C VAL A 107 -8.27 10.02 15.66
N SER A 108 -9.42 10.55 15.23
CA SER A 108 -9.96 10.25 13.89
C SER A 108 -8.92 10.61 12.81
N PRO A 109 -8.41 9.64 12.03
CA PRO A 109 -7.35 9.89 11.05
C PRO A 109 -7.75 10.86 9.94
N SER A 110 -9.06 10.99 9.66
CA SER A 110 -9.58 11.79 8.54
C SER A 110 -9.37 13.31 8.67
N GLN A 111 -8.87 13.78 9.82
CA GLN A 111 -8.61 15.20 10.07
C GLN A 111 -7.13 15.51 10.36
N ALA A 112 -6.26 14.50 10.35
CA ALA A 112 -4.85 14.68 10.67
C ALA A 112 -4.01 15.01 9.44
N ALA A 113 -3.07 15.95 9.57
CA ALA A 113 -2.06 16.20 8.54
C ALA A 113 -1.02 15.07 8.55
N THR A 114 -1.17 14.10 7.65
CA THR A 114 -0.30 12.91 7.58
C THR A 114 0.72 12.93 6.45
N GLY A 115 0.62 13.88 5.51
CA GLY A 115 1.53 13.96 4.36
C GLY A 115 3.00 14.08 4.74
N GLN A 116 3.30 14.70 5.89
CA GLN A 116 4.66 14.84 6.44
C GLN A 116 5.35 13.51 6.80
N TYR A 117 4.60 12.41 6.88
CA TYR A 117 5.14 11.08 7.17
C TYR A 117 5.55 10.32 5.92
N LEU A 118 5.26 10.85 4.73
CA LEU A 118 5.48 10.17 3.45
C LEU A 118 6.53 10.91 2.61
N ASP A 119 7.48 10.14 2.08
CA ASP A 119 8.42 10.55 1.04
C ASP A 119 7.97 9.96 -0.30
N LEU A 120 7.54 10.84 -1.21
CA LEU A 120 7.06 10.46 -2.55
C LEU A 120 8.17 10.49 -3.61
N SER A 121 9.39 10.91 -3.27
CA SER A 121 10.51 10.93 -4.21
C SER A 121 10.82 9.57 -4.87
N PRO A 122 10.56 8.40 -4.24
CA PRO A 122 10.71 7.11 -4.93
C PRO A 122 9.75 6.91 -6.10
N LEU A 123 8.62 7.63 -6.12
CA LEU A 123 7.57 7.49 -7.14
C LEU A 123 7.74 8.43 -8.33
N GLU A 124 8.55 9.48 -8.22
CA GLU A 124 8.80 10.44 -9.31
C GLU A 124 9.53 9.82 -10.52
N ARG A 125 10.03 8.59 -10.37
CA ARG A 125 10.79 7.84 -11.40
C ARG A 125 10.07 6.59 -11.91
N ALA A 126 8.83 6.34 -11.46
CA ALA A 126 8.05 5.15 -11.78
C ALA A 126 7.16 5.35 -13.01
#